data_AF-A0A3B9P8Y5-F1
#
_entry.id   AF-A0A3B9P8Y5-F1
#
_cell.length_a   1.000
_cell.length_b   1.000
_cell.length_c   1.000
_cell.angle_alpha   90.00
_cell.angle_beta   90.00
_cell.angle_gamma   90.00
#
_symmetry.space_group_name_H-M   'P 1'
#
loop_
_entity.id
_entity.type
_entity.pdbx_description
1 polymer ?
#
loop_
_entity_poly.entity_id
_entity_poly.type
_entity_poly.pdbx_seq_one_letter_code
_entity_poly.pdbx_strand_id
1 'polypeptide(L)'
;MTKRKEEVPQEVNDGIRLLNQDQFYEAHEAFETSWRRTQDPSREFYRALLQVSGGFFRLSQGKPQASKEFFTHALKWLALFPSPLLGFNTGILIDDIQKINNEIENGYLDIQELKEMLHLLYKSEMSTQ
;
A
#
# COMPACT_ATOMS: atom_id res chain seq x y z
N MET A 1 6.15 -30.40 11.75
CA MET A 1 5.14 -29.65 10.97
C MET A 1 5.74 -28.30 10.62
N THR A 2 6.26 -28.17 9.40
CA THR A 2 6.95 -26.97 8.93
C THR A 2 5.92 -25.86 8.79
N LYS A 3 5.98 -24.81 9.62
CA LYS A 3 5.23 -23.57 9.38
C LYS A 3 5.66 -23.07 8.01
N ARG A 4 4.80 -23.17 6.99
CA ARG A 4 5.01 -22.41 5.74
C ARG A 4 5.10 -20.95 6.15
N LYS A 5 6.18 -20.25 5.76
CA LYS A 5 6.14 -18.78 5.71
C LYS A 5 4.87 -18.44 4.93
N GLU A 6 4.00 -17.61 5.51
CA GLU A 6 2.83 -17.10 4.79
C GLU A 6 3.37 -16.17 3.69
N GLU A 7 3.64 -16.74 2.53
CA GLU A 7 4.09 -16.02 1.36
C GLU A 7 2.91 -15.28 0.74
N VAL A 8 3.09 -13.98 0.53
CA VAL A 8 2.10 -13.15 -0.15
C VAL A 8 1.95 -13.61 -1.60
N PRO A 9 0.74 -13.50 -2.19
CA PRO A 9 0.54 -13.82 -3.61
C PRO A 9 1.54 -13.09 -4.51
N GLN A 10 1.89 -13.72 -5.63
CA GLN A 10 2.85 -13.15 -6.59
C GLN A 10 2.40 -11.78 -7.08
N GLU A 11 1.10 -11.59 -7.28
CA GLU A 11 0.53 -10.33 -7.74
C GLU A 11 0.71 -9.19 -6.73
N VAL A 12 0.86 -9.47 -5.43
CA VAL A 12 1.22 -8.47 -4.43
C VAL A 12 2.66 -7.99 -4.63
N ASN A 13 3.60 -8.92 -4.88
CA ASN A 13 4.99 -8.56 -5.15
C ASN A 13 5.10 -7.76 -6.46
N ASP A 14 4.35 -8.16 -7.50
CA ASP A 14 4.29 -7.42 -8.76
C ASP A 14 3.68 -6.04 -8.58
N GLY A 15 2.60 -5.91 -7.80
CA GLY A 15 1.98 -4.64 -7.49
C GLY A 15 2.94 -3.67 -6.79
N ILE A 16 3.76 -4.16 -5.85
CA ILE A 16 4.77 -3.34 -5.18
C ILE A 16 5.85 -2.87 -6.17
N ARG A 17 6.33 -3.78 -7.04
CA ARG A 17 7.30 -3.43 -8.07
C ARG A 17 6.75 -2.39 -9.04
N LEU A 18 5.49 -2.52 -9.46
CA LEU A 18 4.82 -1.58 -10.36
C LEU A 18 4.58 -0.22 -9.68
N LEU A 19 4.19 -0.22 -8.40
CA LEU A 19 4.03 0.98 -7.59
C LEU A 19 5.36 1.75 -7.49
N ASN A 20 6.47 1.03 -7.28
CA ASN A 20 7.83 1.60 -7.31
C ASN A 20 8.15 2.28 -8.64
N GLN A 21 7.70 1.69 -9.75
CA GLN A 21 7.96 2.16 -11.12
C GLN A 21 6.96 3.22 -11.61
N ASP A 22 6.16 3.82 -10.73
CA ASP A 22 5.09 4.79 -11.07
C ASP A 22 3.96 4.22 -11.94
N GLN A 23 3.90 2.90 -12.09
CA GLN A 23 2.84 2.19 -12.82
C GLN A 23 1.64 1.95 -11.90
N PHE A 24 1.00 3.04 -11.46
CA PHE A 24 -0.03 3.00 -10.42
C PHE A 24 -1.27 2.20 -10.79
N TYR A 25 -1.70 2.28 -12.06
CA TYR A 25 -2.87 1.56 -12.53
C TYR A 25 -2.59 0.06 -12.61
N GLU A 26 -1.44 -0.34 -13.13
CA GLU A 26 -1.04 -1.74 -13.21
C GLU A 26 -0.80 -2.33 -11.81
N ALA A 27 -0.25 -1.53 -10.88
CA ALA A 27 -0.16 -1.91 -9.48
C ALA A 27 -1.55 -2.16 -8.86
N HIS A 28 -2.52 -1.28 -9.17
CA HIS A 28 -3.91 -1.43 -8.72
C HIS A 28 -4.51 -2.76 -9.20
N GLU A 29 -4.42 -3.05 -10.49
CA GLU A 29 -4.93 -4.31 -11.07
C GLU A 29 -4.27 -5.55 -10.43
N ALA A 30 -2.97 -5.49 -10.14
CA ALA A 30 -2.24 -6.58 -9.49
C ALA A 30 -2.76 -6.83 -8.06
N PHE A 31 -2.90 -5.77 -7.25
CA PHE A 31 -3.48 -5.90 -5.90
C PHE A 31 -4.95 -6.32 -5.93
N GLU A 32 -5.73 -5.87 -6.92
CA GLU A 32 -7.13 -6.25 -7.08
C GLU A 32 -7.25 -7.76 -7.34
N THR A 33 -6.36 -8.29 -8.19
CA THR A 33 -6.28 -9.72 -8.48
C THR A 33 -6.05 -10.53 -7.20
N SER A 34 -5.11 -10.12 -6.34
CA SER A 34 -4.90 -10.78 -5.04
C SER A 34 -6.11 -10.67 -4.12
N TRP A 35 -6.73 -9.49 -4.03
CA TRP A 35 -7.92 -9.27 -3.19
C TRP A 35 -9.12 -10.12 -3.63
N ARG A 36 -9.33 -10.28 -4.94
CA ARG A 36 -10.43 -11.09 -5.49
C ARG A 36 -10.21 -12.59 -5.33
N ARG A 37 -8.96 -13.05 -5.42
CA ARG A 37 -8.61 -14.48 -5.34
C ARG A 37 -8.50 -15.00 -3.91
N THR A 38 -8.20 -14.12 -2.95
CA THR A 38 -8.05 -14.48 -1.53
C THR A 38 -9.42 -14.55 -0.86
N GLN A 39 -9.71 -15.67 -0.18
CA GLN A 39 -11.02 -15.94 0.42
C GLN A 39 -11.06 -15.70 1.93
N ASP A 40 -9.91 -15.74 2.61
CA ASP A 40 -9.81 -15.49 4.04
C ASP A 40 -9.70 -13.98 4.36
N PRO A 41 -9.80 -13.58 5.64
CA PRO A 41 -9.77 -12.17 6.04
C PRO A 41 -8.53 -11.39 5.62
N SER A 42 -7.39 -12.04 5.35
CA SER A 42 -6.17 -11.35 4.89
C SER A 42 -6.37 -10.63 3.55
N ARG A 43 -7.41 -10.97 2.78
CA ARG A 43 -7.77 -10.28 1.55
C ARG A 43 -7.93 -8.76 1.73
N GLU A 44 -8.43 -8.32 2.90
CA GLU A 44 -8.65 -6.88 3.13
C GLU A 44 -7.33 -6.11 3.31
N PHE A 45 -6.23 -6.80 3.66
CA PHE A 45 -4.91 -6.19 3.58
C PHE A 45 -4.53 -5.86 2.12
N TYR A 46 -4.80 -6.76 1.18
CA TYR A 46 -4.59 -6.49 -0.26
C TYR A 46 -5.51 -5.39 -0.78
N ARG A 47 -6.73 -5.29 -0.22
CA ARG A 47 -7.62 -4.16 -0.49
C ARG A 47 -7.05 -2.84 0.01
N ALA A 48 -6.30 -2.83 1.11
CA ALA A 48 -5.59 -1.61 1.53
C ALA A 48 -4.53 -1.20 0.49
N LEU A 49 -3.71 -2.14 0.00
CA LEU A 49 -2.70 -1.87 -1.04
C LEU A 49 -3.33 -1.41 -2.37
N LEU A 50 -4.47 -2.00 -2.72
CA LEU A 50 -5.31 -1.56 -3.84
C LEU A 50 -5.74 -0.10 -3.70
N GLN A 51 -6.12 0.32 -2.48
CA GLN A 51 -6.48 1.70 -2.20
C GLN A 51 -5.26 2.64 -2.25
N VAL A 52 -4.11 2.21 -1.72
CA VAL A 52 -2.85 2.99 -1.80
C VAL A 52 -2.47 3.29 -3.25
N SER A 53 -2.40 2.26 -4.10
CA SER A 53 -2.11 2.43 -5.54
C SER A 53 -3.16 3.29 -6.25
N GLY A 54 -4.45 3.11 -5.91
CA GLY A 54 -5.53 3.96 -6.41
C GLY A 54 -5.39 5.44 -6.02
N GLY A 55 -4.90 5.72 -4.80
CA GLY A 55 -4.59 7.07 -4.33
C GLY A 55 -3.53 7.72 -5.22
N PHE A 56 -2.37 7.09 -5.37
CA PHE A 56 -1.31 7.59 -6.24
C PHE A 56 -1.76 7.75 -7.71
N PHE A 57 -2.59 6.84 -8.23
CA PHE A 57 -3.18 6.99 -9.56
C PHE A 57 -4.08 8.23 -9.67
N ARG A 58 -4.91 8.52 -8.65
CA ARG A 58 -5.70 9.77 -8.63
C ARG A 58 -4.82 11.00 -8.54
N LEU A 59 -3.75 10.93 -7.75
CA LEU A 59 -2.81 12.02 -7.63
C LEU A 59 -2.11 12.32 -8.97
N SER A 60 -1.71 11.29 -9.73
CA SER A 60 -1.11 11.45 -11.07
C SER A 60 -2.08 12.02 -12.11
N GLN A 61 -3.38 11.92 -11.87
CA GLN A 61 -4.43 12.59 -12.66
C GLN A 61 -4.71 14.04 -12.22
N GLY A 62 -3.96 14.60 -11.27
CA GLY A 62 -4.22 15.91 -10.70
C GLY A 62 -5.49 15.98 -9.85
N LYS A 63 -5.87 14.86 -9.21
CA LYS A 63 -7.09 14.74 -8.39
C LYS A 63 -6.74 14.49 -6.90
N PRO A 64 -6.16 15.48 -6.19
CA PRO A 64 -5.70 15.30 -4.81
C PRO A 64 -6.82 15.01 -3.82
N GLN A 65 -8.00 15.63 -3.98
CA GLN A 65 -9.14 15.35 -3.10
C GLN A 65 -9.61 13.90 -3.23
N ALA A 66 -9.70 13.39 -4.46
CA ALA A 66 -10.02 11.99 -4.69
C ALA A 66 -8.90 11.08 -4.15
N SER A 67 -7.63 11.44 -4.30
CA SER A 67 -6.50 10.70 -3.73
C SER A 67 -6.62 10.52 -2.21
N LYS A 68 -6.99 11.58 -1.47
CA LYS A 68 -7.18 11.52 -0.01
C LYS A 68 -8.26 10.51 0.40
N GLU A 69 -9.33 10.39 -0.38
CA GLU A 69 -10.39 9.42 -0.09
C GLU A 69 -9.87 7.97 -0.17
N PHE A 70 -9.05 7.66 -1.18
CA PHE A 70 -8.40 6.36 -1.32
C PHE A 70 -7.45 6.07 -0.16
N PHE A 71 -6.56 7.00 0.19
CA PHE A 71 -5.66 6.84 1.33
C PHE A 71 -6.41 6.69 2.66
N THR A 72 -7.49 7.43 2.86
CA THR A 72 -8.37 7.29 4.03
C THR A 72 -9.02 5.91 4.09
N HIS A 73 -9.44 5.36 2.95
CA HIS A 73 -9.95 4.00 2.88
C HIS A 73 -8.88 2.95 3.13
N ALA A 74 -7.65 3.15 2.65
CA ALA A 74 -6.52 2.26 2.96
C ALA A 74 -6.29 2.17 4.48
N LEU A 75 -6.28 3.31 5.18
CA LEU A 75 -6.13 3.37 6.64
C LEU A 75 -7.22 2.58 7.39
N LYS A 76 -8.48 2.66 6.94
CA LYS A 76 -9.59 1.91 7.54
C LYS A 76 -9.36 0.39 7.48
N TRP A 77 -8.82 -0.10 6.38
CA TRP A 77 -8.52 -1.52 6.22
C TRP A 77 -7.27 -1.95 7.00
N LEU A 78 -6.22 -1.14 7.00
CA LEU A 78 -4.99 -1.44 7.74
C LEU A 78 -5.22 -1.50 9.25
N ALA A 79 -6.10 -0.66 9.79
CA ALA A 79 -6.44 -0.64 11.21
C ALA A 79 -7.05 -1.95 11.73
N LEU A 80 -7.50 -2.85 10.85
CA LEU A 80 -8.05 -4.17 11.24
C LEU A 80 -6.97 -5.20 11.55
N PHE A 81 -5.72 -4.93 11.21
CA PHE A 81 -4.63 -5.90 11.25
C PHE A 81 -3.54 -5.55 12.25
N PRO A 82 -2.87 -6.55 12.86
CA PRO A 82 -1.71 -6.30 13.71
C PRO A 82 -0.50 -5.82 12.88
N SER A 83 0.51 -5.31 13.57
CA SER A 83 1.85 -5.10 13.02
C SER A 83 2.85 -6.06 13.68
N PRO A 84 3.69 -6.79 12.92
CA PRO A 84 3.70 -6.91 11.46
C PRO A 84 2.62 -7.90 10.96
N LEU A 85 2.27 -7.81 9.67
CA LEU A 85 1.40 -8.75 8.97
C LEU A 85 2.04 -9.14 7.63
N LEU A 86 2.11 -10.43 7.31
CA LEU A 86 2.55 -10.94 6.00
C LEU A 86 3.92 -10.39 5.53
N GLY A 87 4.82 -10.10 6.48
CA GLY A 87 6.14 -9.52 6.20
C GLY A 87 6.14 -7.99 6.02
N PHE A 88 5.00 -7.33 6.18
CA PHE A 88 4.89 -5.87 6.16
C PHE A 88 4.77 -5.29 7.57
N ASN A 89 5.45 -4.17 7.81
CA ASN A 89 5.23 -3.36 9.00
C ASN A 89 4.00 -2.45 8.77
N THR A 90 2.82 -2.95 9.11
CA THR A 90 1.55 -2.24 8.92
C THR A 90 1.46 -0.96 9.76
N GLY A 91 2.16 -0.91 10.90
CA GLY A 91 2.27 0.29 11.73
C GLY A 91 2.97 1.43 10.99
N ILE A 92 4.14 1.17 10.42
CA ILE A 92 4.86 2.15 9.59
C ILE A 92 4.01 2.55 8.37
N LEU A 93 3.36 1.58 7.72
CA LEU A 93 2.51 1.86 6.56
C LEU A 93 1.34 2.81 6.90
N ILE A 94 0.72 2.63 8.07
CA ILE A 94 -0.32 3.53 8.58
C ILE A 94 0.25 4.94 8.77
N ASP A 95 1.40 5.06 9.45
CA ASP A 95 2.03 6.35 9.71
C ASP A 95 2.40 7.08 8.41
N ASP A 96 2.92 6.35 7.43
CA ASP A 96 3.30 6.90 6.12
C ASP A 96 2.09 7.42 5.36
N ILE A 97 1.00 6.64 5.29
CA ILE A 97 -0.23 7.06 4.60
C ILE A 97 -0.87 8.27 5.31
N GLN A 98 -0.79 8.34 6.65
CA GLN A 98 -1.24 9.51 7.40
C GLN A 98 -0.42 10.75 7.06
N LYS A 99 0.92 10.64 7.01
CA LYS A 99 1.79 11.74 6.60
C LYS A 99 1.46 12.22 5.18
N ILE A 100 1.36 11.30 4.22
CA ILE A 100 1.00 11.61 2.83
C ILE A 100 -0.33 12.37 2.76
N ASN A 101 -1.35 11.93 3.51
CA ASN A 101 -2.65 12.61 3.56
C ASN A 101 -2.54 14.03 4.12
N ASN A 102 -1.74 14.24 5.16
CA ASN A 102 -1.52 15.55 5.77
C ASN A 102 -0.77 16.49 4.82
N GLU A 103 0.24 15.99 4.09
CA GLU A 103 0.96 16.77 3.09
C GLU A 103 0.04 17.20 1.95
N ILE A 104 -0.78 16.29 1.42
CA ILE A 104 -1.79 16.62 0.40
C ILE A 104 -2.80 17.65 0.93
N GLU A 105 -3.20 17.56 2.20
CA GLU A 105 -4.07 18.53 2.85
C GLU A 105 -3.43 19.92 2.96
N ASN A 106 -2.13 19.97 3.21
CA ASN A 106 -1.35 21.20 3.23
C ASN A 106 -1.03 21.75 1.82
N GLY A 107 -1.51 21.09 0.77
CA GLY A 107 -1.34 21.51 -0.63
C GLY A 107 -0.05 21.01 -1.27
N TYR A 108 0.68 20.10 -0.62
CA TYR A 108 1.87 19.48 -1.16
C TYR A 108 1.49 18.32 -2.10
N LEU A 109 1.92 18.39 -3.37
CA LEU A 109 1.44 17.50 -4.43
C LEU A 109 2.56 16.84 -5.27
N ASP A 110 3.82 16.95 -4.86
CA ASP A 110 4.89 16.24 -5.56
C ASP A 110 4.76 14.74 -5.30
N ILE A 111 4.45 14.00 -6.36
CA ILE A 111 4.16 12.57 -6.26
C ILE A 111 5.40 11.78 -5.89
N GLN A 112 6.59 12.21 -6.35
CA GLN A 112 7.83 11.47 -6.08
C GLN A 112 8.20 11.60 -4.62
N GLU A 113 8.19 12.81 -4.07
CA GLU A 113 8.49 13.01 -2.64
C GLU A 113 7.42 12.36 -1.73
N LEU A 114 6.14 12.42 -2.11
CA LEU A 114 5.08 11.72 -1.37
C LEU A 114 5.25 10.19 -1.42
N LYS A 115 5.72 9.64 -2.53
CA LYS A 115 6.04 8.21 -2.64
C LYS A 115 7.24 7.81 -1.81
N GLU A 116 8.26 8.64 -1.72
CA GLU A 116 9.45 8.37 -0.90
C GLU A 116 9.10 8.24 0.60
N MET A 117 8.02 8.89 1.05
CA MET A 117 7.48 8.71 2.39
C MET A 117 6.90 7.31 2.63
N LEU A 118 6.57 6.55 1.58
CA LEU A 118 5.93 5.24 1.69
C LEU A 118 6.96 4.13 1.85
N HIS A 119 7.20 3.68 3.09
CA HIS A 119 8.13 2.59 3.40
C HIS A 119 7.59 1.19 3.06
N LEU A 120 6.41 1.10 2.44
CA LEU A 120 5.90 -0.12 1.78
C LEU A 120 6.93 -0.70 0.79
N LEU A 121 7.76 0.17 0.24
CA LEU A 121 8.68 -0.09 -0.86
C LEU A 121 10.00 -0.72 -0.39
N TYR A 122 10.30 -0.68 0.90
CA TYR A 122 11.48 -1.28 1.50
C TYR A 122 11.09 -2.57 2.21
N LYS A 123 11.08 -3.69 1.47
CA LYS A 123 11.11 -5.03 2.07
C LYS A 123 12.35 -5.10 2.96
N SER A 124 12.16 -4.90 4.27
CA SER A 124 13.12 -5.07 5.35
C SER A 124 14.56 -5.39 4.93
N GLU A 125 15.38 -4.37 4.65
CA GLU A 125 16.80 -4.41 5.03
C GLU A 125 16.95 -4.11 6.54
N MET A 126 16.09 -4.69 7.37
CA MET A 126 16.30 -4.81 8.82
C MET A 126 16.23 -6.29 9.17
N SER A 127 17.13 -7.05 8.55
CA SER A 127 17.61 -8.34 9.03
C SER A 127 19.11 -8.36 8.84
N THR A 128 19.83 -7.41 9.44
CA THR A 128 21.22 -7.59 9.85
C THR A 128 21.53 -6.65 11.02
N GLN A 129 21.23 -7.13 12.23
CA GLN A 129 22.13 -7.04 13.37
C GLN A 129 21.84 -8.21 14.31
#